data_AF-K1RXP5-F1
#
_entry.id   AF-K1RXP5-F1
#
_cell.length_a   1.000
_cell.length_b   1.000
_cell.length_c   1.000
_cell.angle_alpha   90.00
_cell.angle_beta   90.00
_cell.angle_gamma   90.00
#
_symmetry.space_group_name_H-M   'P 1'
#
loop_
_entity.id
_entity.type
_entity.pdbx_description
1 polymer ?
#
loop_
_entity_poly.entity_id
_entity_poly.type
_entity_poly.pdbx_seq_one_letter_code
_entity_poly.pdbx_strand_id
1 'polypeptide(L)' 'VMRLSATIREALKAKEEGKEKVILFCLSGHGLIDMPSYDSFINGDLHNYSVSDEEIQQFLKDVPKVD' A
#
# COMPACT_ATOMS: atom_id res chain seq x y z
N VAL A 1 0.30 -3.03 -4.90
CA VAL A 1 -1.03 -2.40 -4.99
C VAL A 1 -1.14 -1.33 -6.09
N MET A 2 -0.24 -0.34 -6.17
CA MET A 2 -0.35 0.80 -7.11
C MET A 2 -0.43 0.44 -8.61
N ARG A 3 0.19 -0.66 -9.05
CA ARG A 3 0.19 -1.07 -10.47
C ARG A 3 -1.15 -1.69 -10.88
N LEU A 4 -1.75 -2.50 -10.01
CA LEU A 4 -3.06 -3.12 -10.24
C LEU A 4 -4.17 -2.07 -10.31
N SER A 5 -4.14 -1.05 -9.43
CA SER A 5 -5.13 0.03 -9.46
C SER A 5 -5.04 0.89 -10.72
N ALA A 6 -3.84 1.11 -11.27
CA ALA A 6 -3.69 1.76 -12.57
C ALA A 6 -4.29 0.91 -13.71
N THR A 7 -4.01 -0.40 -13.74
CA THR A 7 -4.58 -1.32 -14.73
C THR A 7 -6.12 -1.35 -14.68
N ILE A 8 -6.71 -1.37 -13.48
CA ILE A 8 -8.17 -1.34 -13.31
C ILE A 8 -8.78 -0.05 -13.88
N ARG A 9 -8.16 1.10 -13.63
CA ARG A 9 -8.64 2.39 -14.16
C ARG A 9 -8.62 2.42 -15.68
N GLU A 10 -7.54 1.93 -16.30
CA GLU A 10 -7.45 1.87 -17.76
C GLU A 10 -8.45 0.87 -18.38
N ALA A 11 -8.72 -0.25 -17.70
CA ALA A 11 -9.73 -1.21 -18.12
C ALA A 11 -11.15 -0.62 -18.04
N LEU A 12 -11.48 0.12 -16.98
CA LEU A 12 -12.76 0.81 -16.85
C LEU A 12 -12.93 1.88 -17.94
N LYS A 13 -11.88 2.65 -18.22
CA LYS A 13 -11.88 3.64 -19.30
C LYS A 13 -12.07 3.00 -20.68
N ALA A 14 -11.42 1.85 -20.94
CA ALA A 14 -11.63 1.09 -22.18
C ALA A 14 -13.09 0.64 -22.35
N LYS A 15 -13.72 0.21 -21.25
CA LYS A 15 -15.13 -0.18 -21.20
C LYS A 15 -16.06 1.00 -21.48
N GLU A 16 -15.81 2.17 -20.89
CA GLU A 16 -16.59 3.40 -21.14
C GLU A 16 -16.46 3.88 -22.59
N GLU A 17 -15.27 3.78 -23.17
CA GLU A 17 -15.02 4.16 -24.56
C GLU A 17 -15.55 3.14 -25.58
N GLY A 18 -15.98 1.94 -25.14
CA GLY A 18 -16.45 0.87 -26.00
C GLY A 18 -15.39 0.30 -26.96
N LYS A 19 -14.10 0.49 -26.64
CA LYS A 19 -12.97 0.09 -27.48
C LYS A 19 -12.23 -1.08 -26.86
N GLU A 20 -11.93 -2.07 -27.68
CA GLU A 20 -11.02 -3.14 -27.29
C GLU A 20 -9.60 -2.59 -27.15
N LYS A 21 -9.03 -2.69 -25.94
CA LYS A 21 -7.67 -2.26 -25.63
C LYS A 21 -6.88 -3.42 -25.04
N VAL A 22 -5.67 -3.64 -25.54
CA VAL A 22 -4.71 -4.58 -24.95
C VAL A 22 -3.89 -3.84 -23.89
N ILE A 23 -3.98 -4.28 -22.63
CA ILE A 23 -3.25 -3.68 -21.51
C ILE A 23 -2.16 -4.64 -21.05
N LEU A 24 -0.91 -4.31 -21.33
CA LEU A 24 0.25 -4.99 -20.77
C LEU A 24 0.61 -4.35 -19.42
N PHE A 25 0.72 -5.16 -18.37
CA PHE A 25 1.19 -4.71 -17.07
C PHE A 25 2.20 -5.70 -16.49
N CYS A 26 3.17 -5.19 -15.73
CA CYS A 26 4.21 -6.01 -15.14
C CYS A 26 3.73 -6.64 -13.82
N LEU A 27 3.59 -7.97 -13.80
CA LEU A 27 3.40 -8.75 -12.59
C LEU A 27 4.77 -9.10 -11.99
N SER A 28 5.32 -8.18 -11.20
CA SER A 28 6.69 -8.30 -10.67
C SER A 28 6.79 -8.93 -9.27
N GLY A 29 5.76 -9.63 -8.79
CA GLY A 29 5.76 -10.23 -7.45
C GLY A 29 4.83 -11.44 -7.33
N HIS A 30 5.19 -12.38 -6.47
CA HIS A 30 4.38 -13.54 -6.09
C HIS A 30 3.85 -13.34 -4.65
N GLY A 31 2.55 -13.57 -4.41
CA GLY A 31 1.91 -13.29 -3.11
C GLY A 31 2.29 -14.26 -1.97
N LEU A 32 3.28 -15.13 -2.18
CA LEU A 32 3.63 -16.23 -1.29
C LEU A 32 4.24 -15.77 0.05
N ILE A 33 5.05 -14.70 0.04
CA ILE A 33 5.70 -14.16 1.25
C ILE A 33 4.79 -13.14 1.96
N ASP A 34 3.81 -12.57 1.25
CA ASP A 34 2.88 -11.57 1.77
C ASP A 34 1.59 -12.18 2.36
N MET A 35 1.43 -13.50 2.30
CA MET A 35 0.25 -14.24 2.80
C MET A 35 -0.11 -13.89 4.26
N PRO A 36 0.83 -13.85 5.22
CA PRO A 36 0.52 -13.43 6.59
C PRO A 36 0.00 -12.00 6.68
N SER A 37 0.56 -11.08 5.88
CA SER A 37 0.12 -9.69 5.83
C SER A 37 -1.29 -9.54 5.24
N TYR A 38 -1.62 -10.36 4.23
CA TYR A 38 -2.99 -10.44 3.72
C TYR A 38 -3.96 -10.96 4.78
N ASP A 39 -3.56 -11.98 5.53
CA ASP A 39 -4.39 -12.55 6.60
C ASP A 39 -4.62 -11.53 7.71
N SER A 40 -3.59 -10.82 8.17
CA SER A 40 -3.72 -9.73 9.14
C SER A 40 -4.57 -8.55 8.64
N PHE A 41 -4.48 -8.19 7.35
CA PHE A 41 -5.34 -7.16 6.78
C PHE A 41 -6.81 -7.60 6.68
N ILE A 42 -7.06 -8.85 6.26
CA ILE A 42 -8.42 -9.41 6.14
C ILE A 42 -9.06 -9.59 7.51
N ASN A 43 -8.29 -10.01 8.51
CA ASN A 43 -8.74 -10.20 9.89
C ASN A 43 -8.86 -8.87 10.67
N GLY A 44 -8.45 -7.74 10.08
CA GLY A 44 -8.60 -6.40 10.65
C GLY A 44 -7.54 -5.99 11.68
N ASP A 45 -6.51 -6.81 11.90
CA ASP A 45 -5.42 -6.53 12.84
C ASP A 45 -4.46 -5.43 12.37
N LEU A 46 -4.49 -5.08 11.08
CA LEU A 46 -3.62 -4.05 10.52
C LEU A 46 -4.14 -2.64 10.86
N HIS A 47 -3.87 -2.18 12.07
CA HIS A 47 -4.17 -0.82 12.50
C HIS A 47 -3.06 0.16 12.09
N ASN A 48 -3.45 1.28 11.48
CA ASN A 48 -2.55 2.41 11.29
C ASN A 48 -2.23 3.01 12.66
N TYR A 49 -1.05 2.68 13.19
CA TYR A 49 -0.54 3.32 14.40
C TYR A 49 -0.05 4.73 14.04
N SER A 50 -0.84 5.74 14.37
CA SER A 50 -0.38 7.12 14.37
C SER A 50 0.23 7.42 15.73
N VAL A 51 1.54 7.68 15.75
CA VAL A 51 2.24 8.11 16.97
C VAL A 51 1.73 9.50 17.35
N SER A 52 1.35 9.70 18.61
CA SER A 52 0.93 11.03 19.06
C SER A 52 2.14 11.95 19.27
N ASP A 53 1.91 13.27 19.22
CA ASP A 53 2.98 14.25 19.45
C ASP A 53 3.65 14.07 20.82
N GLU A 54 2.92 13.59 21.83
CA GLU A 54 3.49 13.30 23.15
C GLU A 54 4.49 12.14 23.13
N GLU A 55 4.19 11.06 22.41
CA GLU A 55 5.08 9.91 22.25
C GLU A 55 6.34 10.30 21.48
N ILE A 56 6.20 11.14 20.43
CA ILE A 56 7.33 11.69 19.67
C ILE A 56 8.26 12.48 20.60
N GLN A 57 7.72 13.36 21.45
CA GLN A 57 8.50 14.14 22.41
C GLN A 57 9.19 13.25 23.46
N GLN A 58 8.55 12.15 23.87
CA GLN A 58 9.16 11.19 24.79
C GLN A 58 10.37 10.49 24.17
N PHE A 59 10.27 10.05 22.91
CA PHE A 59 11.39 9.39 22.22
C PHE A 59 12.53 10.35 21.87
N LEU A 60 12.23 11.64 21.63
CA LEU A 60 13.24 12.65 21.35
C LEU A 60 14.09 13.05 22.57
N LYS A 61 13.72 12.66 23.80
CA LYS A 61 14.49 12.97 25.01
C LYS A 61 15.84 12.24 25.08
N ASP A 62 15.92 11.04 24.51
CA ASP A 62 17.10 10.20 24.56
C ASP A 62 18.00 10.34 23.31
N VAL A 63 17.61 11.20 22.35
CA VAL A 63 18.40 11.46 21.15
C VAL A 63 19.48 12.50 21.48
N PRO A 64 20.77 12.16 21.40
CA PRO A 64 21.83 13.15 21.59
C PRO A 64 21.76 14.19 20.47
N LYS A 65 21.64 15.46 20.86
CA LYS A 65 21.78 16.57 19.92
C LYS A 65 23.23 16.64 19.47
N VAL A 66 23.45 16.46 18.18
CA VAL A 66 24.74 16.67 17.54
C VAL A 66 24.75 18.12 17.05
N ASP A 67 25.74 18.89 17.49
CA ASP A 67 26.01 20.26 17.03
C ASP A 67 26.63 20.28 15.63
#